data_AF-A0A183GF17-F1
#
_entry.id   AF-A0A183GF17-F1
#
_cell.length_a   1.000
_cell.length_b   1.000
_cell.length_c   1.000
_cell.angle_alpha   90.00
_cell.angle_beta   90.00
_cell.angle_gamma   90.00
#
_symmetry.space_group_name_H-M   'P 1'
#
loop_
_entity.id
_entity.type
_entity.pdbx_description
1 polymer ?
#
loop_
_entity_poly.entity_id
_entity_poly.type
_entity_poly.pdbx_seq_one_letter_code
_entity_poly.pdbx_strand_id
1 'polypeptide(L)'
;MDDGEHSKPALPIVPDKCGPPTISLNYLLDFAIQQIYHEITVLSELLPKKLDGDRKISLVQFAHSTRMLFVKLLAVVRWVKSSKKFESCAAICYLLDQQSQYFVETADRLVTISREELVMARLPAFQVTAAVDVLTQV
;
A
#
# COMPACT_ATOMS: atom_id res chain seq x y z
N MET A 1 42.25 -1.34 16.91
CA MET A 1 41.31 -2.46 17.09
C MET A 1 39.95 -1.79 17.21
N ASP A 2 39.47 -1.16 16.14
CA ASP A 2 38.61 -1.77 15.11
C ASP A 2 37.31 -2.30 15.73
N ASP A 3 36.48 -1.36 16.18
CA ASP A 3 35.10 -1.62 16.55
C ASP A 3 34.31 -1.77 15.24
N GLY A 4 34.02 -3.02 14.89
CA GLY A 4 33.21 -3.40 13.73
C GLY A 4 31.81 -2.81 13.81
N GLU A 5 31.66 -1.62 13.25
CA GLU A 5 30.39 -1.04 12.84
C GLU A 5 29.81 -1.96 11.77
N HIS A 6 29.00 -2.92 12.22
CA HIS A 6 28.27 -3.83 11.35
C HIS A 6 27.40 -2.97 10.44
N SER A 7 27.87 -2.81 9.21
CA SER A 7 27.19 -2.19 8.08
C SER A 7 25.81 -2.82 7.92
N LYS A 8 24.82 -2.29 8.64
CA LYS A 8 23.42 -2.59 8.36
C LYS A 8 23.15 -1.94 7.01
N PRO A 9 22.73 -2.68 5.98
CA PRO A 9 22.34 -2.08 4.73
C PRO A 9 21.29 -1.03 5.05
N ALA A 10 21.60 0.24 4.77
CA ALA A 10 20.69 1.34 4.97
C ALA A 10 19.48 1.08 4.07
N LEU A 11 18.36 0.67 4.68
CA LEU A 11 17.12 0.47 3.95
C LEU A 11 16.73 1.81 3.32
N PRO A 12 16.21 1.80 2.08
CA PRO A 12 15.79 3.03 1.42
C PRO A 12 14.75 3.74 2.28
N ILE A 13 14.87 5.06 2.38
CA ILE A 13 13.87 5.90 3.03
C ILE A 13 12.61 5.82 2.17
N VAL A 14 11.53 5.28 2.74
CA VAL A 14 10.25 5.19 2.05
C VAL A 14 9.68 6.60 1.93
N PRO A 15 9.39 7.10 0.72
CA PRO A 15 8.69 8.36 0.54
C PRO A 15 7.32 8.33 1.25
N ASP A 16 6.90 9.44 1.85
CA ASP A 16 5.66 9.54 2.67
C ASP A 16 4.37 9.05 1.98
N LYS A 17 4.38 8.92 0.65
CA LYS A 17 3.22 8.49 -0.16
C LYS A 17 3.29 7.03 -0.65
N CYS A 18 4.42 6.35 -0.45
CA CYS A 18 4.64 4.98 -0.95
C CYS A 18 4.45 3.91 0.13
N GLY A 19 4.16 4.32 1.37
CA GLY A 19 3.80 3.40 2.45
C GLY A 19 2.34 2.92 2.34
N PRO A 20 2.00 1.78 2.96
CA PRO A 20 0.61 1.35 3.10
C PRO A 20 -0.21 2.46 3.80
N PRO A 21 -1.50 2.62 3.45
CA PRO A 21 -2.33 3.68 4.03
C PRO A 21 -2.36 3.56 5.55
N THR A 22 -2.03 4.66 6.24
CA THR A 22 -2.02 4.71 7.71
C THR A 22 -3.17 5.58 8.21
N ILE A 23 -3.75 5.19 9.33
CA ILE A 23 -4.81 5.95 10.02
C ILE A 23 -4.27 6.32 11.39
N SER A 24 -4.41 7.59 11.76
CA SER A 24 -3.97 8.06 13.07
C SER A 24 -4.84 7.46 14.18
N LEU A 25 -4.21 7.09 15.31
CA LEU A 25 -4.92 6.56 16.47
C LEU A 25 -5.97 7.56 16.99
N ASN A 26 -5.66 8.86 16.94
CA ASN A 26 -6.58 9.92 17.35
C ASN A 26 -7.89 9.86 16.55
N TYR A 27 -7.79 9.71 15.23
CA TYR A 27 -8.99 9.61 14.39
C TYR A 27 -9.82 8.36 14.70
N LEU A 28 -9.16 7.24 15.01
CA LEU A 28 -9.86 6.03 15.45
C LEU A 28 -10.56 6.21 16.82
N LEU A 29 -9.94 6.96 17.74
CA LEU A 29 -10.53 7.31 19.02
C LEU A 29 -11.76 8.21 18.84
N ASP A 30 -11.65 9.25 18.01
CA ASP A 30 -12.75 10.16 17.72
C ASP A 30 -13.95 9.41 17.14
N PHE A 31 -13.73 8.49 16.21
CA PHE A 31 -14.79 7.63 15.69
C PHE A 31 -15.42 6.73 16.74
N ALA A 32 -14.62 6.10 17.60
CA ALA A 32 -15.14 5.24 18.66
C ALA A 32 -16.02 6.04 19.62
N ILE A 33 -15.59 7.24 19.98
CA ILE A 33 -16.32 8.17 20.84
C ILE A 33 -17.63 8.61 20.16
N GLN A 34 -17.56 9.06 18.90
CA GLN A 34 -18.74 9.47 18.13
C GLN A 34 -19.76 8.33 17.97
N GLN A 35 -19.30 7.11 17.70
CA GLN A 35 -20.17 5.94 17.61
C GLN A 35 -20.91 5.67 18.92
N ILE A 36 -20.20 5.71 20.06
CA ILE A 36 -20.82 5.50 21.38
C ILE A 36 -21.82 6.61 21.69
N TYR A 37 -21.47 7.86 21.40
CA TYR A 37 -22.39 8.99 21.57
C TYR A 37 -23.64 8.87 20.69
N HIS A 38 -23.48 8.42 19.45
CA HIS A 38 -24.61 8.19 18.57
C HIS A 38 -25.51 7.06 19.10
N GLU A 39 -24.91 5.92 19.47
CA GLU A 39 -25.64 4.78 20.01
C GLU A 39 -26.38 5.12 21.30
N ILE A 40 -25.78 5.88 22.22
CA ILE A 40 -26.44 6.27 23.47
C ILE A 40 -27.59 7.25 23.24
N THR A 41 -27.44 8.20 22.30
CA THR A 41 -28.51 9.12 21.91
C THR A 41 -29.71 8.36 21.34
N VAL A 42 -29.46 7.46 20.37
CA VAL A 42 -30.51 6.62 19.77
C VAL A 42 -31.17 5.74 20.84
N LEU A 43 -30.38 5.15 21.73
CA LEU A 43 -30.88 4.33 22.82
C LEU A 43 -31.79 5.15 23.76
N SER A 44 -31.40 6.38 24.10
CA SER A 44 -32.19 7.29 24.94
C SER A 44 -33.55 7.68 24.33
N GLU A 45 -33.63 7.83 23.02
CA GLU A 45 -34.87 8.18 22.32
C GLU A 45 -35.82 6.98 22.19
N LEU A 46 -35.26 5.77 22.10
CA LEU A 46 -36.01 4.54 21.89
C LEU A 46 -36.42 3.85 23.19
N LEU A 47 -35.65 4.00 24.28
CA LEU A 47 -35.99 3.45 25.60
C LEU A 47 -37.41 3.80 26.07
N PRO A 48 -37.88 5.05 26.06
CA PRO A 48 -39.19 5.42 26.58
C PRO A 48 -40.35 4.67 25.89
N LYS A 49 -40.15 4.19 24.66
CA LYS A 49 -41.16 3.54 23.82
C LYS A 49 -41.18 2.00 23.92
N LYS A 50 -40.24 1.38 24.63
CA LYS A 50 -40.08 -0.09 24.73
C LYS A 50 -40.64 -0.68 26.03
N LEU A 51 -41.06 -1.95 25.98
CA LEU A 51 -41.42 -2.76 27.14
C LEU A 51 -40.20 -3.01 28.04
N ASP A 52 -40.38 -3.17 29.36
CA ASP A 52 -39.28 -3.26 30.33
C ASP A 52 -38.30 -4.44 30.09
N GLY A 53 -38.77 -5.55 29.53
CA GLY A 53 -37.90 -6.67 29.14
C GLY A 53 -36.94 -6.29 28.01
N ASP A 54 -37.47 -5.68 26.95
CA ASP A 54 -36.70 -5.27 25.77
C ASP A 54 -35.74 -4.12 26.07
N ARG A 55 -36.11 -3.24 27.01
CA ARG A 55 -35.24 -2.17 27.54
C ARG A 55 -33.98 -2.74 28.17
N LYS A 56 -34.13 -3.73 29.07
CA LYS A 56 -33.01 -4.37 29.75
C LYS A 56 -32.07 -5.07 28.77
N ILE A 57 -32.63 -5.80 27.81
CA ILE A 57 -31.85 -6.47 26.76
C ILE A 57 -31.05 -5.44 25.94
N SER A 58 -31.71 -4.35 25.51
CA SER A 58 -31.06 -3.29 24.73
C SER A 58 -29.89 -2.62 25.49
N LEU A 59 -30.06 -2.38 26.80
CA LEU A 59 -29.01 -1.82 27.66
C LEU A 59 -27.81 -2.76 27.80
N VAL A 60 -28.06 -4.05 28.03
CA VAL A 60 -26.99 -5.05 28.15
C VAL A 60 -26.24 -5.20 26.83
N GLN A 61 -26.96 -5.21 25.70
CA GLN A 61 -26.35 -5.25 24.37
C GLN A 61 -25.47 -4.02 24.11
N PHE A 62 -25.97 -2.82 24.39
CA PHE A 62 -25.17 -1.59 24.26
C PHE A 62 -23.90 -1.63 25.13
N ALA A 63 -24.02 -2.04 26.39
CA ALA A 63 -22.88 -2.16 27.30
C ALA A 63 -21.85 -3.18 26.78
N HIS A 64 -22.31 -4.31 26.25
CA HIS A 64 -21.44 -5.34 25.67
C HIS A 64 -20.74 -4.85 24.40
N SER A 65 -21.46 -4.23 23.47
CA SER A 65 -20.91 -3.66 22.24
C SER A 65 -19.86 -2.58 22.53
N THR A 66 -20.18 -1.66 23.44
CA THR A 66 -19.27 -0.60 23.88
C THR A 66 -18.00 -1.19 24.50
N ARG A 67 -18.14 -2.17 25.39
CA ARG A 67 -16.98 -2.87 25.98
C ARG A 67 -16.13 -3.54 24.91
N MET A 68 -16.74 -4.22 23.96
CA MET A 68 -16.01 -4.94 22.90
C MET A 68 -15.25 -3.96 21.98
N LEU A 69 -15.82 -2.79 21.70
CA LEU A 69 -15.15 -1.72 20.97
C LEU A 69 -13.88 -1.26 21.70
N PHE A 70 -13.97 -1.00 23.02
CA PHE A 70 -12.80 -0.61 23.82
C PHE A 70 -11.77 -1.73 23.97
N VAL A 71 -12.19 -3.00 24.03
CA VAL A 71 -11.25 -4.14 24.05
C VAL A 71 -10.47 -4.23 22.73
N LYS A 72 -11.14 -4.05 21.59
CA LYS A 72 -10.48 -4.01 20.28
C LYS A 72 -9.50 -2.83 20.19
N LEU A 73 -9.92 -1.65 20.62
CA LEU A 73 -9.08 -0.46 20.66
C LEU A 73 -7.86 -0.65 21.56
N LEU A 74 -8.02 -1.27 22.73
CA LEU A 74 -6.92 -1.62 23.63
C LEU A 74 -5.93 -2.58 22.96
N ALA A 75 -6.42 -3.58 22.23
CA ALA A 75 -5.57 -4.49 21.47
C ALA A 75 -4.73 -3.75 20.43
N VAL A 76 -5.33 -2.80 19.70
CA VAL A 76 -4.62 -1.93 18.75
C VAL A 76 -3.54 -1.10 19.46
N VAL A 77 -3.87 -0.45 20.58
CA VAL A 77 -2.90 0.35 21.35
C VAL A 77 -1.72 -0.50 21.85
N ARG A 78 -1.98 -1.74 22.31
CA ARG A 78 -0.92 -2.67 22.71
C ARG A 78 -0.08 -3.10 21.52
N TRP A 79 -0.69 -3.31 20.36
CA TRP A 79 0.02 -3.65 19.13
C TRP A 79 0.91 -2.50 18.65
N VAL A 80 0.42 -1.26 18.64
CA VAL A 80 1.20 -0.06 18.25
C VAL A 80 2.45 0.10 19.12
N LYS A 81 2.40 -0.24 20.42
CA LYS A 81 3.60 -0.25 21.28
C LYS A 81 4.67 -1.24 20.79
N SER A 82 4.27 -2.34 20.16
CA SER A 82 5.18 -3.33 19.59
C SER A 82 5.47 -3.12 18.09
N SER A 83 4.74 -2.23 17.40
CA SER A 83 4.84 -2.06 15.95
C SER A 83 6.15 -1.43 15.51
N LYS A 84 6.82 -0.66 16.37
CA LYS A 84 8.15 -0.07 16.11
C LYS A 84 9.20 -1.11 15.70
N LYS A 85 9.04 -2.36 16.13
CA LYS A 85 9.92 -3.48 15.74
C LYS A 85 9.79 -3.87 14.26
N PHE A 86 8.71 -3.46 13.61
CA PHE A 86 8.35 -3.82 12.24
C PHE A 86 8.39 -2.62 11.28
N GLU A 87 8.89 -1.47 11.74
CA GLU A 87 8.99 -0.24 10.93
C GLU A 87 9.85 -0.46 9.67
N SER A 88 10.89 -1.29 9.76
CA SER A 88 11.73 -1.69 8.62
C SER A 88 10.99 -2.51 7.56
N CYS A 89 9.88 -3.16 7.91
CA CYS A 89 9.13 -4.00 6.98
C CYS A 89 8.58 -3.18 5.80
N ALA A 90 8.10 -1.96 6.08
CA ALA A 90 7.63 -1.05 5.03
C ALA A 90 8.75 -0.69 4.04
N ALA A 91 9.96 -0.43 4.54
CA ALA A 91 11.11 -0.12 3.70
C ALA A 91 11.59 -1.31 2.87
N ILE A 92 11.53 -2.53 3.43
CA ILE A 92 11.82 -3.76 2.69
C ILE A 92 10.79 -3.97 1.58
N CYS A 93 9.50 -3.85 1.88
CA CYS A 93 8.43 -3.98 0.87
C CYS A 93 8.60 -2.96 -0.25
N TYR A 94 8.90 -1.70 0.08
CA TYR A 94 9.15 -0.65 -0.90
C TYR A 94 10.35 -0.96 -1.80
N LEU A 95 11.46 -1.43 -1.23
CA LEU A 95 12.64 -1.84 -2.00
C LEU A 95 12.30 -2.96 -3.00
N LEU A 96 11.55 -3.97 -2.53
CA LEU A 96 11.17 -5.10 -3.38
C LEU A 96 10.25 -4.68 -4.52
N ASP A 97 9.31 -3.76 -4.27
CA ASP A 97 8.42 -3.21 -5.29
C ASP A 97 9.21 -2.41 -6.34
N GLN A 98 10.14 -1.57 -5.89
CA GLN A 98 11.03 -0.80 -6.77
C GLN A 98 11.91 -1.72 -7.64
N GLN A 99 12.48 -2.77 -7.05
CA GLN A 99 13.26 -3.76 -7.81
C GLN A 99 12.41 -4.49 -8.84
N SER A 100 11.18 -4.87 -8.47
CA SER A 100 10.23 -5.49 -9.40
C SER A 100 9.95 -4.58 -10.59
N GLN A 101 9.69 -3.29 -10.34
CA GLN A 101 9.46 -2.31 -11.39
C GLN A 101 10.68 -2.16 -12.32
N TYR A 102 11.90 -2.08 -11.77
CA TYR A 102 13.10 -1.98 -12.59
C TYR A 102 13.31 -3.18 -13.51
N PHE A 103 12.98 -4.39 -13.05
CA PHE A 103 13.08 -5.57 -13.91
C PHE A 103 12.13 -5.50 -15.10
N VAL A 104 10.89 -5.04 -14.88
CA VAL A 104 9.89 -4.88 -15.95
C VAL A 104 10.33 -3.79 -16.93
N GLU A 105 10.69 -2.60 -16.44
CA GLU A 105 11.12 -1.48 -17.28
C GLU A 105 12.37 -1.83 -18.10
N THR A 106 13.33 -2.53 -17.49
CA THR A 106 14.54 -2.98 -18.19
C THR A 106 14.18 -3.97 -19.30
N ALA A 107 13.29 -4.92 -19.04
CA ALA A 107 12.85 -5.88 -20.04
C ALA A 107 12.13 -5.19 -21.20
N ASP A 108 11.22 -4.26 -20.91
CA ASP A 108 10.50 -3.47 -21.92
C ASP A 108 11.49 -2.64 -22.76
N ARG A 109 12.45 -1.97 -22.11
CA ARG A 109 13.45 -1.17 -22.81
C ARG A 109 14.34 -2.03 -23.72
N LEU A 110 14.74 -3.22 -23.27
CA LEU A 110 15.49 -4.17 -24.09
C LEU A 110 14.68 -4.63 -25.31
N VAL A 111 13.38 -4.88 -25.15
CA VAL A 111 12.49 -5.22 -26.26
C VAL A 111 12.42 -4.08 -27.28
N THR A 112 12.19 -2.84 -26.83
CA THR A 112 12.17 -1.65 -27.71
C THR A 112 13.48 -1.52 -28.49
N ILE A 113 14.63 -1.61 -27.82
CA ILE A 113 15.94 -1.53 -28.49
C ILE A 113 16.08 -2.63 -29.54
N SER A 114 15.72 -3.87 -29.18
CA SER A 114 15.88 -5.02 -30.07
C SER A 114 15.00 -4.96 -31.33
N ARG A 115 13.76 -4.44 -31.19
CA ARG A 115 12.74 -4.53 -32.24
C ARG A 115 12.61 -3.26 -33.08
N GLU A 116 12.92 -2.11 -32.50
CA GLU A 116 12.67 -0.82 -33.15
C GLU A 116 14.00 -0.16 -33.52
N GLU A 117 14.86 0.08 -32.52
CA GLU A 117 16.11 0.83 -32.71
C GLU A 117 17.14 0.05 -33.55
N LEU A 118 17.42 -1.21 -33.18
CA LEU A 118 18.43 -2.01 -33.87
C LEU A 118 18.03 -2.39 -35.29
N VAL A 119 16.73 -2.48 -35.59
CA VAL A 119 16.26 -2.76 -36.96
C VAL A 119 16.59 -1.60 -37.88
N MET A 120 16.41 -0.36 -37.42
CA MET A 120 16.74 0.85 -38.19
C MET A 120 18.25 1.07 -38.35
N ALA A 121 19.06 0.54 -37.43
CA ALA A 121 20.51 0.60 -37.54
C ALA A 121 21.09 -0.35 -38.61
N ARG A 122 20.29 -1.30 -39.13
CA ARG A 122 20.73 -2.24 -40.16
C ARG A 122 20.71 -1.56 -41.53
N LEU A 123 21.83 -1.68 -42.26
CA LEU A 123 21.86 -1.30 -43.67
C LEU A 123 20.93 -2.20 -44.49
N PRO A 124 20.09 -1.64 -45.38
CA PRO A 124 19.27 -2.42 -46.30
C PRO A 124 20.14 -3.27 -47.23
N ALA A 125 19.58 -4.38 -47.73
CA ALA A 125 20.21 -5.11 -48.81
C ALA A 125 20.15 -4.28 -50.10
N PHE A 126 21.32 -3.90 -50.63
CA PHE A 126 21.42 -3.13 -51.86
C PHE A 126 21.13 -4.02 -53.08
N GLN A 127 20.12 -3.65 -53.87
CA GLN A 127 19.75 -4.37 -55.09
C GLN A 127 20.63 -3.91 -56.26
N VAL A 128 21.89 -4.36 -56.27
CA VAL A 128 22.89 -3.95 -57.27
C VAL A 128 22.44 -4.32 -58.69
N THR A 129 21.84 -5.50 -58.90
CA THR A 129 21.35 -5.92 -60.21
C THR A 129 20.28 -4.98 -60.76
N ALA A 130 19.28 -4.62 -59.95
CA ALA A 130 18.26 -3.67 -60.36
C ALA A 130 18.83 -2.27 -60.64
N ALA A 131 19.84 -1.84 -59.87
CA ALA A 131 20.55 -0.59 -60.14
C ALA A 131 21.31 -0.64 -61.48
N VAL A 132 21.94 -1.77 -61.81
CA VAL A 132 22.61 -1.98 -63.11
C VAL A 132 21.62 -2.00 -64.27
N ASP A 133 20.44 -2.59 -64.09
CA ASP A 133 19.39 -2.61 -65.11
C ASP A 133 18.90 -1.18 -65.45
N VAL A 134 18.75 -0.31 -64.43
CA VAL A 134 18.43 1.12 -64.65
C VAL A 134 19.55 1.86 -65.36
N LEU A 135 20.82 1.54 -65.07
CA LEU A 135 21.98 2.18 -65.70
C LEU A 135 22.22 1.72 -67.15
N THR A 136 21.77 0.52 -67.49
CA THR A 136 21.93 -0.05 -68.84
C THR A 136 20.70 0.16 -69.73
N GLN A 137 19.58 0.65 -69.18
CA GLN A 137 18.47 1.21 -69.95
C GLN A 137 18.86 2.58 -70.54
N VAL A 138 19.55 2.52 -71.67
CA VAL A 138 19.68 3.59 -72.68
C VAL A 138 18.79 3.23 -73.87
#